data_AF-A0A7X3UHG8-F1
#
_entry.id   AF-A0A7X3UHG8-F1
#
_cell.length_a   1.000
_cell.length_b   1.000
_cell.length_c   1.000
_cell.angle_alpha   90.00
_cell.angle_beta   90.00
_cell.angle_gamma   90.00
#
_symmetry.space_group_name_H-M   'P 1'
#
loop_
_entity.id
_entity.type
_entity.pdbx_description
1 polymer ?
#
loop_
_entity_poly.entity_id
_entity_poly.type
_entity_poly.pdbx_seq_one_letter_code
_entity_poly.pdbx_strand_id
1 'polypeptide(L)'
;YIRKSQSNERKLTAYTREAEIHGSASENDSPERMLIKTEQSEMIQGAIDRLPPKQREVVTLYYMQHLKYREIAEILECSEGTVASRLNQALKNLKRKLSKYYL
;
A
#
# COMPACT_ATOMS: atom_id res chain seq x y z
N TYR A 1 9.67 -29.82 4.15
CA TYR A 1 10.23 -28.45 3.99
C TYR A 1 9.57 -27.48 4.99
N ILE A 2 9.85 -27.59 6.31
CA ILE A 2 9.20 -26.75 7.34
C ILE A 2 10.25 -26.30 8.36
N ARG A 3 10.94 -25.18 8.11
CA ARG A 3 11.78 -24.48 9.09
C ARG A 3 11.86 -23.00 8.71
N LYS A 4 10.86 -22.19 9.07
CA LYS A 4 10.98 -20.70 9.12
C LYS A 4 9.80 -19.96 9.79
N SER A 5 8.93 -20.65 10.54
CA SER A 5 7.69 -20.02 11.08
C SER A 5 7.92 -19.14 12.33
N GLN A 6 8.88 -19.49 13.20
CA GLN A 6 9.02 -18.82 14.51
C GLN A 6 9.61 -17.40 14.48
N SER A 7 10.35 -17.02 13.42
CA SER A 7 10.96 -15.67 13.34
C SER A 7 10.00 -14.60 12.81
N ASN A 8 8.85 -14.98 12.25
CA ASN A 8 7.89 -14.04 11.66
C ASN A 8 6.92 -13.43 12.68
N GLU A 9 6.57 -14.15 13.75
CA GLU A 9 5.54 -13.71 14.72
C GLU A 9 5.96 -12.48 15.54
N ARG A 10 7.25 -12.37 15.92
CA ARG A 10 7.77 -11.22 16.69
C ARG A 10 7.85 -9.91 15.90
N LYS A 11 7.82 -9.96 14.57
CA LYS A 11 7.81 -8.75 13.72
C LYS A 11 6.40 -8.30 13.37
N LEU A 12 5.42 -9.21 13.43
CA LEU A 12 4.05 -8.95 13.02
C LEU A 12 3.35 -7.96 13.97
N THR A 13 3.61 -8.04 15.27
CA THR A 13 3.05 -7.14 16.30
C THR A 13 3.49 -5.69 16.18
N ALA A 14 4.63 -5.41 15.54
CA ALA A 14 5.10 -4.04 15.30
C ALA A 14 4.36 -3.39 14.11
N TYR A 15 3.98 -4.17 13.09
CA TYR A 15 3.34 -3.65 11.87
C TYR A 15 1.86 -3.30 12.05
N THR A 16 1.16 -3.96 12.97
CA THR A 16 -0.29 -3.74 13.21
C THR A 16 -0.60 -2.35 13.76
N ARG A 17 0.39 -1.62 14.30
CA ARG A 17 0.18 -0.37 15.05
C ARG A 17 0.27 0.91 14.21
N GLU A 18 0.74 0.83 12.96
CA GLU A 18 1.02 2.02 12.12
C GLU A 18 -0.06 2.25 11.02
N ALA A 19 -1.14 1.48 11.02
CA ALA A 19 -2.10 1.39 9.91
C ALA A 19 -3.18 2.49 9.86
N GLU A 20 -3.23 3.42 10.79
CA GLU A 20 -4.32 4.42 10.91
C GLU A 20 -4.02 5.73 10.16
N ILE A 21 -3.79 5.66 8.84
CA ILE A 21 -3.73 6.86 7.99
C ILE A 21 -4.86 6.82 6.97
N HIS A 22 -6.01 7.37 7.34
CA HIS A 22 -7.10 7.68 6.42
C HIS A 22 -7.21 9.19 6.24
N GLY A 23 -6.80 9.67 5.06
CA GLY A 23 -6.99 11.05 4.64
C GLY A 23 -8.42 11.29 4.19
N SER A 24 -9.10 12.27 4.80
CA SER A 24 -10.41 12.75 4.39
C SER A 24 -10.26 13.93 3.41
N ALA A 25 -10.96 13.87 2.28
CA ALA A 25 -11.16 15.04 1.42
C ALA A 25 -12.23 15.94 2.05
N SER A 26 -11.99 17.26 2.05
CA SER A 26 -12.93 18.28 2.54
C SER A 26 -13.75 18.85 1.38
N GLU A 27 -15.05 19.08 1.60
CA GLU A 27 -16.03 19.51 0.59
C GLU A 27 -15.87 20.96 0.07
N ASN A 28 -14.76 21.63 0.38
CA ASN A 28 -14.59 23.08 0.18
C ASN A 28 -13.33 23.47 -0.61
N ASP A 29 -12.84 22.61 -1.50
CA ASP A 29 -11.66 22.93 -2.33
C ASP A 29 -11.99 23.87 -3.50
N SER A 30 -11.11 24.84 -3.75
CA SER A 30 -11.21 25.71 -4.91
C SER A 30 -11.01 24.93 -6.22
N PRO A 31 -11.50 25.43 -7.37
CA PRO A 31 -11.29 24.77 -8.67
C PRO A 31 -9.82 24.45 -8.97
N GLU A 32 -8.88 25.33 -8.58
CA GLU A 32 -7.45 25.06 -8.76
C GLU A 32 -6.97 23.91 -7.88
N ARG A 33 -7.46 23.81 -6.64
CA ARG A 33 -7.13 22.70 -5.73
C ARG A 33 -7.71 21.38 -6.20
N MET A 34 -8.93 21.39 -6.74
CA MET A 34 -9.54 20.20 -7.35
C MET A 34 -8.70 19.72 -8.54
N LEU A 35 -8.25 20.62 -9.42
CA LEU A 35 -7.39 20.27 -10.55
C LEU A 35 -6.08 19.63 -10.08
N ILE A 36 -5.39 20.26 -9.13
CA ILE A 36 -4.14 19.72 -8.55
C ILE A 36 -4.38 18.34 -7.93
N LYS A 37 -5.50 18.14 -7.22
CA LYS A 37 -5.85 16.83 -6.65
C LYS A 37 -6.07 15.79 -7.72
N THR A 38 -6.80 16.11 -8.79
CA THR A 38 -7.03 15.18 -9.90
C THR A 38 -5.71 14.78 -10.57
N GLU A 39 -4.83 15.74 -10.87
CA GLU A 39 -3.50 15.45 -11.43
C GLU A 39 -2.66 14.57 -10.51
N GLN A 40 -2.68 14.84 -9.20
CA GLN A 40 -1.98 14.01 -8.21
C GLN A 40 -2.56 12.60 -8.14
N SER A 41 -3.88 12.45 -8.16
CA SER A 41 -4.56 11.16 -8.16
C SER A 41 -4.21 10.34 -9.42
N GLU A 42 -4.22 10.96 -10.60
CA GLU A 42 -3.83 10.30 -11.85
C GLU A 42 -2.37 9.84 -11.84
N MET A 43 -1.47 10.68 -11.32
CA MET A 43 -0.06 10.34 -11.16
C MET A 43 0.14 9.14 -10.20
N ILE A 44 -0.56 9.14 -9.06
CA ILE A 44 -0.51 8.04 -8.10
C ILE A 44 -1.05 6.75 -8.74
N GLN A 45 -2.18 6.82 -9.43
CA GLN A 45 -2.79 5.68 -10.10
C GLN A 45 -1.83 5.10 -11.16
N GLY A 46 -1.25 5.96 -12.01
CA GLY A 46 -0.26 5.53 -12.99
C GLY A 46 1.01 4.94 -12.36
N ALA A 47 1.40 5.36 -11.16
CA ALA A 47 2.51 4.76 -10.43
C ALA A 47 2.16 3.37 -9.88
N ILE A 48 0.93 3.19 -9.38
CA ILE A 48 0.38 1.92 -8.91
C ILE A 48 0.28 0.92 -10.07
N ASP A 49 -0.19 1.36 -11.23
CA ASP A 49 -0.34 0.50 -12.42
C ASP A 49 1.01 -0.04 -12.91
N ARG A 50 2.09 0.70 -12.68
CA ARG A 50 3.47 0.30 -13.01
C ARG A 50 4.16 -0.51 -11.92
N LEU A 51 3.47 -0.90 -10.85
CA LEU A 51 4.00 -1.84 -9.88
C LEU A 51 4.00 -3.27 -10.44
N PRO A 52 4.95 -4.11 -10.02
CA PRO A 52 4.87 -5.55 -10.25
C PRO A 52 3.50 -6.11 -9.80
N PRO A 53 2.91 -7.09 -10.52
CA PRO A 53 1.54 -7.56 -10.25
C PRO A 53 1.29 -7.91 -8.78
N LYS A 54 2.21 -8.67 -8.15
CA LYS A 54 2.10 -9.09 -6.74
C LYS A 54 2.18 -7.93 -5.75
N GLN A 55 2.79 -6.81 -6.12
CA GLN A 55 2.88 -5.60 -5.29
C GLN A 55 1.63 -4.73 -5.46
N ARG A 56 1.15 -4.59 -6.70
CA ARG A 56 -0.11 -3.88 -7.00
C ARG A 56 -1.28 -4.53 -6.28
N GLU A 57 -1.37 -5.85 -6.33
CA GLU A 57 -2.44 -6.63 -5.73
C GLU A 57 -2.56 -6.40 -4.22
N VAL A 58 -1.44 -6.46 -3.47
CA VAL A 58 -1.47 -6.18 -2.02
C VAL A 58 -1.78 -4.71 -1.71
N VAL A 59 -1.38 -3.77 -2.57
CA VAL A 59 -1.71 -2.35 -2.41
C VAL A 59 -3.21 -2.12 -2.61
N THR A 60 -3.80 -2.70 -3.66
CA THR A 60 -5.24 -2.61 -3.93
C THR A 60 -6.07 -3.19 -2.79
N LEU A 61 -5.75 -4.41 -2.37
CA LEU A 61 -6.50 -5.08 -1.30
C LEU A 61 -6.39 -4.31 0.03
N TYR A 62 -5.21 -3.76 0.35
CA TYR A 62 -5.00 -3.04 1.59
C TYR A 62 -5.59 -1.62 1.59
N TYR A 63 -5.27 -0.80 0.59
CA TYR A 63 -5.63 0.62 0.60
C TYR A 63 -7.00 0.91 -0.02
N MET A 64 -7.46 0.10 -0.99
CA MET A 64 -8.73 0.34 -1.68
C MET A 64 -9.87 -0.52 -1.13
N GLN A 65 -9.55 -1.74 -0.68
CA GLN A 65 -10.55 -2.66 -0.10
C GLN A 65 -10.48 -2.74 1.42
N HIS A 66 -9.55 -2.01 2.06
CA HIS A 66 -9.42 -1.92 3.52
C HIS A 66 -9.28 -3.27 4.24
N LEU A 67 -8.68 -4.26 3.56
CA LEU A 67 -8.48 -5.59 4.12
C LEU A 67 -7.26 -5.64 5.04
N LYS A 68 -7.35 -6.44 6.10
CA LYS A 68 -6.25 -6.70 7.02
C LYS A 68 -5.26 -7.69 6.39
N TYR A 69 -4.03 -7.71 6.90
CA TYR A 69 -2.98 -8.58 6.37
C TYR A 69 -3.36 -10.06 6.37
N ARG A 70 -4.09 -10.51 7.40
CA ARG A 70 -4.63 -11.86 7.47
C ARG A 70 -5.61 -12.17 6.33
N GLU A 71 -6.57 -11.28 6.06
CA GLU A 71 -7.57 -11.47 4.99
C GLU A 71 -6.88 -11.48 3.62
N ILE A 72 -5.90 -10.59 3.42
CA ILE A 72 -5.09 -10.56 2.20
C ILE A 72 -4.24 -11.83 2.06
N ALA A 73 -3.68 -12.34 3.15
CA ALA A 73 -2.88 -13.56 3.17
C ALA A 73 -3.73 -14.78 2.79
N GLU A 74 -4.97 -14.85 3.28
CA GLU A 74 -5.97 -15.87 2.93
C GLU A 74 -6.35 -15.78 1.44
N ILE A 75 -6.64 -14.57 0.92
CA ILE A 75 -7.00 -14.35 -0.50
C ILE A 75 -5.85 -14.72 -1.46
N LEU A 76 -4.60 -14.38 -1.08
CA LEU A 76 -3.43 -14.57 -1.93
C LEU A 76 -2.68 -15.89 -1.67
N GLU A 77 -3.25 -16.76 -0.83
CA GLU A 77 -2.68 -18.05 -0.42
C GLU A 77 -1.20 -17.94 0.00
N CYS A 78 -0.90 -16.94 0.82
CA CYS A 78 0.46 -16.66 1.28
C CYS A 78 0.52 -16.34 2.77
N SER A 79 1.71 -16.04 3.32
CA SER A 79 1.83 -15.65 4.73
C SER A 79 1.61 -14.15 4.92
N GLU A 80 1.11 -13.74 6.08
CA GLU A 80 1.00 -12.31 6.45
C GLU A 80 2.35 -11.58 6.33
N GLY A 81 3.47 -12.24 6.65
CA GLY A 81 4.81 -11.70 6.45
C GLY A 81 5.16 -11.46 4.97
N THR A 82 4.60 -12.27 4.05
CA THR A 82 4.73 -12.04 2.60
C THR A 82 3.89 -10.84 2.17
N VAL A 83 2.67 -10.68 2.69
CA VAL A 83 1.84 -9.50 2.47
C VAL A 83 2.59 -8.24 2.92
N ALA A 84 3.07 -8.22 4.16
CA ALA A 84 3.85 -7.11 4.72
C ALA A 84 5.09 -6.77 3.89
N SER A 85 5.85 -7.80 3.44
CA SER A 85 7.04 -7.59 2.62
C SER A 85 6.70 -7.02 1.24
N ARG A 86 5.65 -7.54 0.58
CA ARG A 86 5.19 -7.03 -0.72
C ARG A 86 4.68 -5.60 -0.59
N LEU A 87 3.94 -5.27 0.46
CA LEU A 87 3.43 -3.92 0.70
C LEU A 87 4.58 -2.94 0.93
N ASN A 88 5.56 -3.31 1.75
CA ASN A 88 6.78 -2.51 1.93
C ASN A 88 7.54 -2.24 0.63
N GLN A 89 7.71 -3.28 -0.21
CA GLN A 89 8.38 -3.13 -1.50
C GLN A 89 7.57 -2.24 -2.45
N ALA A 90 6.24 -2.38 -2.44
CA ALA A 90 5.33 -1.55 -3.22
C ALA A 90 5.48 -0.07 -2.82
N LEU A 91 5.41 0.26 -1.52
CA LEU A 91 5.56 1.61 -1.00
C LEU A 91 6.94 2.21 -1.33
N LYS A 92 8.02 1.44 -1.22
CA LYS A 92 9.36 1.89 -1.64
C LYS A 92 9.43 2.20 -3.13
N ASN A 93 8.79 1.37 -3.95
CA ASN A 93 8.73 1.58 -5.40
C ASN A 93 7.88 2.80 -5.77
N LEU A 94 6.73 2.98 -5.12
CA LEU A 94 5.89 4.17 -5.28
C LEU A 94 6.65 5.43 -4.86
N LYS A 95 7.28 5.42 -3.67
CA LYS A 95 8.10 6.54 -3.20
C LYS A 95 9.17 6.92 -4.21
N ARG A 96 9.90 5.95 -4.78
CA ARG A 96 10.94 6.21 -5.79
C ARG A 96 10.38 6.75 -7.11
N LYS A 97 9.18 6.30 -7.53
CA LYS A 97 8.53 6.78 -8.75
C LYS A 97 7.95 8.19 -8.58
N LEU A 98 7.38 8.46 -7.41
CA LEU A 98 6.68 9.71 -7.10
C LEU A 98 7.62 10.79 -6.56
N SER A 99 8.75 10.44 -5.93
CA SER A 99 9.75 11.42 -5.48
C SER A 99 10.32 12.28 -6.60
N LYS A 100 10.21 11.80 -7.85
CA LYS A 100 10.60 12.54 -9.05
C LYS A 100 9.71 13.75 -9.35
N TYR A 101 8.54 13.83 -8.74
CA TYR A 101 7.55 14.89 -8.97
C TYR A 101 7.49 15.90 -7.82
N TYR A 102 8.27 15.70 -6.75
CA TYR A 102 8.38 16.59 -5.59
C TYR A 102 9.75 17.29 -5.49
N LEU A 103 10.56 17.24 -6.56
CA LEU A 103 11.81 18.00 -6.75
C LEU A 103 11.60 19.03 -7.86
#